data_AF-A0A076HUP0-F1
#
_entry.id   AF-A0A076HUP0-F1
#
_cell.length_a   1.000
_cell.length_b   1.000
_cell.length_c   1.000
_cell.angle_alpha   90.00
_cell.angle_beta   90.00
_cell.angle_gamma   90.00
#
_symmetry.space_group_name_H-M   'P 1'
#
loop_
_entity.id
_entity.type
_entity.pdbx_description
1 polymer ?
#
loop_
_entity_poly.entity_id
_entity_poly.type
_entity_poly.pdbx_seq_one_letter_code
_entity_poly.pdbx_strand_id
1 'polypeptide(L)'
;MPRQQFRNLVPEQRLGASSAISYFSRSDETLTLGGYRITGVSYGFYKDQLCCIEVRVLGEANCRGIQNLLAKAYGPAATASGQYWQNPQLRLQYSEMPKGYATLLLASPSLLAQFQAEQQPRNQAV
;
A
#
# COMPACT_ATOMS: atom_id res chain seq x y z
N MET A 1 -5.26 -2.62 -26.68
CA MET A 1 -4.19 -1.64 -26.35
C MET A 1 -3.04 -2.44 -25.74
N PRO A 2 -1.78 -2.27 -26.20
CA PRO A 2 -0.69 -3.07 -25.68
C PRO A 2 -0.40 -2.63 -24.24
N ARG A 3 -0.49 -3.58 -23.30
CA ARG A 3 -0.14 -3.40 -21.89
C ARG A 3 1.23 -2.76 -21.83
N GLN A 4 1.32 -1.55 -21.30
CA GLN A 4 2.61 -0.91 -21.05
C GLN A 4 3.37 -1.86 -20.12
N GLN A 5 4.29 -2.65 -20.67
CA GLN A 5 5.15 -3.52 -19.87
C GLN A 5 6.04 -2.57 -19.07
N PHE A 6 5.64 -2.29 -17.84
CA PHE A 6 6.50 -1.61 -16.89
C PHE A 6 7.75 -2.48 -16.73
N ARG A 7 8.89 -1.98 -17.23
CA ARG A 7 10.16 -2.71 -17.23
C ARG A 7 10.45 -3.19 -15.79
N ASN A 8 10.80 -4.47 -15.65
CA ASN A 8 11.14 -5.13 -14.39
C ASN A 8 9.99 -5.33 -13.38
N LEU A 9 8.73 -5.03 -13.75
CA LEU A 9 7.57 -5.39 -12.94
C LEU A 9 7.06 -6.80 -13.28
N VAL A 10 6.91 -7.64 -12.26
CA VAL A 10 6.37 -8.99 -12.36
C VAL A 10 4.97 -9.02 -11.75
N PRO A 11 3.95 -9.54 -12.47
CA PRO A 11 2.59 -9.64 -11.92
C PRO A 11 2.51 -10.46 -10.63
N GLU A 12 1.77 -9.97 -9.65
CA GLU A 12 1.43 -10.72 -8.44
C GLU A 12 0.07 -11.42 -8.60
N GLN A 13 0.02 -12.73 -8.32
CA GLN A 13 -1.27 -13.42 -8.18
C GLN A 13 -1.76 -13.29 -6.74
N ARG A 14 -2.87 -12.56 -6.55
CA ARG A 14 -3.51 -12.39 -5.23
C ARG A 14 -4.80 -13.20 -5.18
N LEU A 15 -4.87 -14.17 -4.26
CA LEU A 15 -6.07 -14.98 -4.03
C LEU A 15 -7.21 -14.10 -3.51
N GLY A 16 -8.41 -14.22 -4.10
CA GLY A 16 -9.61 -13.49 -3.68
C GLY A 16 -9.75 -12.06 -4.22
N ALA A 17 -8.80 -11.58 -5.02
CA ALA A 17 -8.87 -10.25 -5.62
C ALA A 17 -9.60 -10.29 -6.97
N SER A 18 -10.92 -10.15 -6.97
CA SER A 18 -11.62 -9.57 -8.14
C SER A 18 -11.37 -8.06 -8.14
N SER A 19 -10.10 -7.65 -8.18
CA SER A 19 -9.74 -6.24 -8.04
C SER A 19 -9.58 -5.62 -9.42
N ALA A 20 -10.31 -4.54 -9.64
CA ALA A 20 -9.98 -3.57 -10.69
C ALA A 20 -8.53 -3.03 -10.57
N ILE A 21 -7.82 -3.35 -9.48
CA ILE A 21 -6.41 -3.08 -9.25
C ILE A 21 -5.56 -4.30 -9.67
N SER A 22 -4.60 -4.08 -10.57
CA SER A 22 -3.58 -5.07 -10.92
C SER A 22 -2.32 -4.84 -10.09
N TYR A 23 -1.81 -5.88 -9.42
CA TYR A 23 -0.62 -5.77 -8.58
C TYR A 23 0.62 -6.36 -9.24
N PHE A 24 1.75 -5.69 -9.02
CA PHE A 24 3.06 -6.11 -9.51
C PHE A 24 4.12 -5.96 -8.43
N SER A 25 5.22 -6.70 -8.55
CA SER A 25 6.40 -6.59 -7.69
C SER A 25 7.67 -6.42 -8.54
N ARG A 26 8.77 -6.06 -7.89
CA ARG A 26 10.10 -6.07 -8.48
C ARG A 26 10.98 -7.11 -7.80
N SER A 27 11.66 -7.93 -8.58
CA SER A 27 12.61 -8.92 -8.07
C SER A 27 14.00 -8.34 -7.81
N ASP A 28 14.32 -7.19 -8.41
CA ASP A 28 15.61 -6.50 -8.33
C ASP A 28 15.64 -5.39 -7.26
N GLU A 29 14.58 -5.24 -6.47
CA GLU A 29 14.45 -4.14 -5.53
C GLU A 29 15.20 -4.38 -4.22
N THR A 30 15.92 -3.37 -3.76
CA THR A 30 16.56 -3.41 -2.44
C THR A 30 15.48 -3.25 -1.37
N LEU A 31 15.23 -4.33 -0.64
CA LEU A 31 14.16 -4.41 0.35
C LEU A 31 14.57 -3.81 1.70
N THR A 32 14.79 -2.49 1.70
CA THR A 32 15.06 -1.71 2.92
C THR A 32 14.30 -0.38 2.95
N LEU A 33 13.84 0.03 4.12
CA LEU A 33 13.20 1.32 4.38
C LEU A 33 13.80 1.98 5.62
N GLY A 34 14.51 3.10 5.44
CA GLY A 34 15.14 3.82 6.55
C GLY A 34 16.12 2.97 7.39
N GLY A 35 16.80 2.02 6.73
CA GLY A 35 17.70 1.06 7.39
C GLY A 35 17.03 -0.22 7.91
N TYR A 36 15.70 -0.31 7.88
CA TYR A 36 14.96 -1.51 8.30
C TYR A 36 14.68 -2.42 7.11
N ARG A 37 14.80 -3.74 7.32
CA ARG A 37 14.53 -4.72 6.27
C ARG A 37 13.01 -4.86 6.05
N ILE A 38 12.59 -4.84 4.80
CA ILE A 38 11.21 -5.14 4.39
C ILE A 38 11.18 -6.49 3.67
N THR A 39 9.99 -7.07 3.52
CA THR A 39 9.82 -8.41 2.91
C THR A 39 9.24 -8.34 1.50
N GLY A 40 8.77 -7.18 1.07
CA GLY A 40 8.36 -6.96 -0.31
C GLY A 40 7.70 -5.61 -0.52
N VAL A 41 7.65 -5.21 -1.79
CA VAL A 41 6.93 -4.04 -2.28
C VAL A 41 5.99 -4.51 -3.38
N SER A 42 4.72 -4.08 -3.30
CA SER A 42 3.73 -4.29 -4.35
C SER A 42 3.25 -2.96 -4.89
N TYR A 43 3.12 -2.88 -6.20
CA TYR A 43 2.64 -1.72 -6.95
C TYR A 43 1.27 -2.04 -7.51
N GLY A 44 0.23 -1.37 -7.02
CA GLY A 44 -1.15 -1.53 -7.46
C GLY A 44 -1.55 -0.50 -8.49
N PHE A 45 -2.01 -0.95 -9.65
CA PHE A 45 -2.45 -0.12 -10.76
C PHE A 45 -3.96 -0.20 -10.95
N TYR A 46 -4.61 0.96 -10.96
CA TYR A 46 -6.03 1.12 -11.24
C TYR A 46 -6.21 1.98 -12.49
N LYS A 47 -6.95 1.49 -13.50
CA LYS A 47 -7.12 2.18 -14.79
C LYS A 47 -5.78 2.65 -15.39
N ASP A 48 -4.81 1.73 -15.40
CA ASP A 48 -3.44 1.94 -15.88
C ASP A 48 -2.64 3.04 -15.14
N GLN A 49 -3.12 3.51 -13.98
CA GLN A 49 -2.45 4.51 -13.14
C GLN A 49 -2.01 3.89 -11.82
N LEU A 50 -0.82 4.27 -11.33
CA LEU A 50 -0.33 3.81 -10.03
C LEU A 50 -1.25 4.36 -8.92
N CYS A 51 -2.04 3.46 -8.34
CA CYS A 51 -3.04 3.77 -7.34
C CYS A 51 -2.47 3.64 -5.93
N CYS A 52 -1.67 2.59 -5.69
CA CYS A 52 -1.07 2.34 -4.40
C CYS A 52 0.27 1.60 -4.49
N ILE A 53 1.05 1.74 -3.42
CA ILE A 53 2.25 0.97 -3.13
C ILE A 53 2.05 0.36 -1.74
N GLU A 54 2.21 -0.95 -1.65
CA GLU A 54 2.17 -1.69 -0.39
C GLU A 54 3.57 -2.18 -0.04
N VAL A 55 4.05 -1.81 1.14
CA VAL A 55 5.31 -2.29 1.69
C VAL A 55 5.01 -3.25 2.83
N ARG A 56 5.60 -4.44 2.76
CA ARG A 56 5.43 -5.49 3.76
C ARG A 56 6.61 -5.52 4.72
N VAL A 57 6.32 -5.57 6.00
CA VAL A 57 7.31 -5.56 7.09
C VAL A 57 7.10 -6.81 7.93
N LEU A 58 8.21 -7.44 8.34
CA LEU A 58 8.19 -8.59 9.24
C LEU A 58 9.21 -8.41 10.37
N GLY A 59 8.81 -8.84 11.55
CA GLY A 59 9.57 -8.78 12.79
C GLY A 59 9.22 -7.56 13.62
N GLU A 60 8.96 -7.75 14.91
CA GLU A 60 8.54 -6.70 15.84
C GLU A 60 9.53 -5.53 15.89
N ALA A 61 10.84 -5.81 15.82
CA ALA A 61 11.88 -4.78 15.80
C ALA A 61 11.80 -3.90 14.54
N ASN A 62 11.53 -4.50 13.37
CA ASN A 62 11.35 -3.74 12.13
C ASN A 62 10.04 -2.95 12.15
N CYS A 63 8.95 -3.55 12.62
CA CYS A 63 7.66 -2.85 12.77
C CYS A 63 7.83 -1.61 13.65
N ARG A 64 8.36 -1.77 14.87
CA ARG A 64 8.60 -0.66 15.80
C ARG A 64 9.57 0.37 15.23
N GLY A 65 10.63 -0.08 14.56
CA GLY A 65 11.61 0.79 13.92
C GLY A 65 11.00 1.67 12.83
N ILE A 66 10.21 1.08 11.95
CA ILE A 66 9.51 1.80 10.89
C ILE A 66 8.43 2.71 11.48
N GLN A 67 7.68 2.26 12.48
CA GLN A 67 6.71 3.09 13.18
C GLN A 67 7.36 4.37 13.75
N ASN A 68 8.50 4.22 14.44
CA ASN A 68 9.28 5.35 14.98
C ASN A 68 9.83 6.25 13.87
N LEU A 69 10.31 5.67 12.77
CA LEU A 69 10.77 6.39 11.59
C LEU A 69 9.66 7.29 11.03
N LEU A 70 8.45 6.73 10.85
CA LEU A 70 7.30 7.47 10.34
C LEU A 70 6.86 8.57 11.31
N ALA A 71 6.79 8.28 12.60
CA ALA A 71 6.44 9.26 13.63
C ALA A 71 7.43 10.43 13.68
N LYS A 72 8.73 10.17 13.48
CA LYS A 72 9.76 11.20 13.40
C LYS A 72 9.63 12.05 12.14
N ALA A 73 9.28 11.43 11.01
CA ALA A 73 9.20 12.11 9.72
C ALA A 73 7.92 12.94 9.55
N TYR A 74 6.79 12.44 10.04
CA TYR A 74 5.47 12.99 9.76
C TYR A 74 4.68 13.42 11.01
N GLY A 75 5.28 13.28 12.20
CA GLY A 75 4.61 13.53 13.47
C GLY A 75 3.83 12.32 13.98
N PRO A 76 3.26 12.40 15.20
CA PRO A 76 2.50 11.30 15.80
C PRO A 76 1.29 10.95 14.93
N ALA A 77 0.98 9.66 14.90
CA ALA A 77 -0.20 9.16 14.23
C ALA A 77 -1.49 9.73 14.84
N ALA A 78 -2.49 9.99 13.99
CA ALA A 78 -3.76 10.56 14.40
C ALA A 78 -4.57 9.69 15.37
N THR A 79 -4.40 8.36 15.37
CA THR A 79 -5.11 7.44 16.27
C THR A 79 -4.28 6.20 16.64
N ALA A 80 -4.67 5.54 17.74
CA ALA A 80 -4.04 4.29 18.22
C ALA A 80 -4.37 3.05 17.36
N SER A 81 -5.45 3.10 16.57
CA SER A 81 -5.98 1.97 15.78
C SER A 81 -5.60 2.01 14.30
N GLY A 82 -4.93 3.07 13.84
CA GLY A 82 -4.42 3.16 12.48
C GLY A 82 -3.58 4.40 12.30
N GLN A 83 -2.28 4.21 12.04
CA GLN A 83 -1.39 5.33 11.86
C GLN A 83 -1.45 5.81 10.43
N TYR A 84 -2.12 6.93 10.16
CA TYR A 84 -2.17 7.50 8.83
C TYR A 84 -1.77 8.96 8.81
N TRP A 85 -1.14 9.34 7.71
CA TRP A 85 -0.75 10.69 7.36
C TRP A 85 -1.29 10.98 5.97
N GLN A 86 -1.84 12.15 5.75
CA GLN A 86 -2.45 12.49 4.47
C GLN A 86 -2.20 13.94 4.09
N ASN A 87 -2.08 14.15 2.79
CA ASN A 87 -2.15 15.46 2.15
C ASN A 87 -3.03 15.32 0.89
N PRO A 88 -3.25 16.40 0.11
CA PRO A 88 -4.11 16.32 -1.08
C PRO A 88 -3.66 15.32 -2.17
N GLN A 89 -2.39 14.91 -2.18
CA GLN A 89 -1.81 14.06 -3.22
C GLN A 89 -1.61 12.61 -2.77
N LEU A 90 -1.31 12.39 -1.49
CA LEU A 90 -0.90 11.11 -0.95
C LEU A 90 -1.54 10.84 0.40
N ARG A 91 -1.91 9.58 0.60
CA ARG A 91 -2.22 9.00 1.89
C ARG A 91 -1.19 7.93 2.20
N LEU A 92 -0.53 8.05 3.34
CA LEU A 92 0.29 7.01 3.95
C LEU A 92 -0.50 6.39 5.09
N GLN A 93 -0.61 5.07 5.12
CA GLN A 93 -1.22 4.33 6.21
C GLN A 93 -0.28 3.21 6.65
N TYR A 94 -0.09 3.07 7.95
CA TYR A 94 0.63 1.99 8.59
C TYR A 94 -0.36 1.18 9.43
N SER A 95 -0.38 -0.13 9.17
CA SER A 95 -1.26 -1.09 9.83
C SER A 95 -0.44 -2.26 10.34
N GLU A 96 -0.40 -2.46 11.65
CA GLU A 96 0.17 -3.68 12.23
C GLU A 96 -0.86 -4.79 12.23
N MET A 97 -0.40 -6.00 11.91
CA MET A 97 -1.15 -7.23 12.05
C MET A 97 -0.54 -8.07 13.19
N PRO A 98 -1.32 -8.97 13.81
CA PRO A 98 -0.81 -9.88 14.81
C PRO A 98 0.43 -10.64 14.31
N LYS A 99 1.31 -11.04 15.25
CA LYS A 99 2.54 -11.83 14.99
C LYS A 99 3.68 -11.04 14.33
N GLY A 100 3.77 -9.73 14.59
CA GLY A 100 4.93 -8.92 14.20
C GLY A 100 5.01 -8.69 12.69
N TYR A 101 3.86 -8.51 12.05
CA TYR A 101 3.77 -8.13 10.64
C TYR A 101 3.18 -6.73 10.53
N ALA A 102 3.62 -5.91 9.58
CA ALA A 102 2.97 -4.65 9.26
C ALA A 102 2.90 -4.41 7.76
N THR A 103 1.88 -3.67 7.32
CA THR A 103 1.77 -3.13 5.97
C THR A 103 1.82 -1.62 6.01
N LEU A 104 2.66 -1.01 5.17
CA LEU A 104 2.54 0.40 4.82
C LEU A 104 1.84 0.50 3.47
N LEU A 105 0.79 1.30 3.40
CA LEU A 105 0.10 1.62 2.17
C LEU A 105 0.34 3.09 1.84
N LEU A 106 0.98 3.36 0.71
CA LEU A 106 1.03 4.67 0.09
C LEU A 106 0.00 4.67 -1.03
N ALA A 107 -0.98 5.57 -1.02
CA ALA A 107 -2.04 5.59 -2.01
C ALA A 107 -2.34 6.99 -2.49
N SER A 108 -2.74 7.09 -3.76
CA SER A 108 -3.41 8.28 -4.29
C SER A 108 -4.83 8.33 -3.73
N PRO A 109 -5.21 9.38 -2.95
CA PRO A 109 -6.55 9.47 -2.39
C PRO A 109 -7.64 9.51 -3.47
N SER A 110 -7.39 10.18 -4.60
CA SER A 110 -8.36 10.32 -5.68
C SER A 110 -8.61 9.00 -6.42
N LEU A 111 -7.55 8.25 -6.76
CA LEU A 111 -7.69 6.95 -7.41
C LEU A 111 -8.32 5.92 -6.46
N LEU A 112 -7.93 5.95 -5.18
CA LEU A 112 -8.50 5.06 -4.17
C LEU A 112 -10.00 5.34 -3.96
N ALA A 113 -10.42 6.61 -3.93
CA ALA A 113 -11.82 7.00 -3.82
C ALA A 113 -12.64 6.55 -5.05
N GLN A 114 -12.09 6.70 -6.26
CA GLN A 114 -12.73 6.20 -7.48
C GLN A 114 -12.92 4.68 -7.43
N PHE A 115 -11.87 3.94 -7.04
CA PHE A 115 -11.95 2.50 -6.86
C PHE A 115 -13.02 2.12 -5.82
N GLN A 116 -13.07 2.78 -4.67
CA GLN A 116 -14.07 2.52 -3.63
C GLN A 116 -15.50 2.79 -4.10
N ALA A 117 -15.72 3.88 -4.83
CA ALA A 117 -17.03 4.23 -5.38
C ALA A 117 -17.51 3.21 -6.43
N GLU A 118 -16.61 2.62 -7.20
CA GLU A 118 -16.93 1.58 -8.19
C GLU A 118 -17.14 0.20 -7.58
N GLN A 119 -16.54 -0.06 -6.41
CA GLN A 119 -16.67 -1.32 -5.68
C GLN A 119 -17.89 -1.37 -4.74
N GLN A 120 -18.44 -0.22 -4.33
CA GLN A 120 -19.73 -0.18 -3.66
C GLN A 120 -20.83 -0.51 -4.69
N PRO A 121 -21.53 -1.65 -4.58
CA PRO A 121 -22.66 -1.90 -5.46
C PRO A 121 -23.70 -0.81 -5.25
N ARG A 122 -24.36 -0.46 -6.35
CA ARG A 122 -25.55 0.38 -6.46
C ARG A 122 -26.75 -0.23 -5.71
N ASN A 123 -26.58 -0.58 -4.43
CA ASN A 123 -27.64 -1.06 -3.54
C ASN A 123 -28.23 0.14 -2.80
N GLN A 124 -29.10 0.87 -3.49
CA GLN A 124 -30.26 1.59 -2.95
C GLN A 124 -30.93 2.38 -4.08
N ALA A 125 -31.82 1.71 -4.81
CA ALA A 125 -32.91 2.33 -5.56
C ALA A 125 -33.93 1.24 -5.91
N VAL A 126 -34.72 0.85 -4.91
CA VAL A 126 -36.11 0.35 -5.09
C VAL A 126 -36.93 0.99 -3.98
#